data_AF-A0A9E0MQ49-F1
#
_entry.id   AF-A0A9E0MQ49-F1
#
_cell.length_a   1.000
_cell.length_b   1.000
_cell.length_c   1.000
_cell.angle_alpha   90.00
_cell.angle_beta   90.00
_cell.angle_gamma   90.00
#
_symmetry.space_group_name_H-M   'P 1'
#
loop_
_entity.id
_entity.type
_entity.pdbx_description
1 polymer ?
#
loop_
_entity_poly.entity_id
_entity_poly.type
_entity_poly.pdbx_seq_one_letter_code
_entity_poly.pdbx_strand_id
1 'polypeptide(L)'
;MHAKAMSVEFSVVRDVAGLRELTPAWRELATGGGAGALFRGPEWILPWWQAYREILGAELHVMAGWADGELVCLAPLYVRTNPRALPKVRELRMLGDAGPLPPALDFLVKPGFEDKAGAQ
;
A
#
# COMPACT_ATOMS: atom_id res chain seq x y z
N MET A 1 8.52 -9.81 32.58
CA MET A 1 8.87 -10.26 31.22
C MET A 1 8.90 -9.02 30.34
N HIS A 2 10.08 -8.56 29.91
CA HIS A 2 10.17 -7.45 28.96
C HIS A 2 9.70 -7.97 27.60
N ALA A 3 8.61 -7.44 27.07
CA ALA A 3 8.24 -7.69 25.68
C ALA A 3 9.42 -7.22 24.81
N LYS A 4 10.02 -8.14 24.05
CA LYS A 4 11.02 -7.80 23.05
C LYS A 4 10.40 -6.74 22.15
N ALA A 5 11.03 -5.58 22.01
CA ALA A 5 10.59 -4.58 21.06
C ALA A 5 10.66 -5.23 19.66
N MET A 6 9.51 -5.59 19.10
CA MET A 6 9.45 -6.09 17.73
C MET A 6 9.66 -4.90 16.80
N SER A 7 10.82 -4.89 16.14
CA SER A 7 11.17 -3.94 15.09
C SER A 7 10.45 -4.28 13.80
N VAL A 8 10.01 -3.26 13.07
CA VAL A 8 9.42 -3.42 11.73
C VAL A 8 10.46 -3.05 10.68
N GLU A 9 10.73 -3.97 9.77
CA GLU A 9 11.62 -3.75 8.63
C GLU A 9 10.81 -3.33 7.41
N PHE A 10 11.18 -2.20 6.79
CA PHE A 10 10.47 -1.67 5.64
C PHE A 10 11.21 -1.91 4.33
N SER A 11 10.47 -2.30 3.30
CA SER A 11 10.93 -2.37 1.92
C SER A 11 9.99 -1.63 0.98
N VAL A 12 10.51 -1.20 -0.17
CA VAL A 12 9.72 -0.53 -1.21
C VAL A 12 9.64 -1.42 -2.44
N VAL A 13 8.43 -1.79 -2.82
CA VAL A 13 8.10 -2.57 -4.00
C VAL A 13 7.79 -1.62 -5.16
N ARG A 14 8.58 -1.74 -6.23
CA ARG A 14 8.56 -0.82 -7.39
C ARG A 14 8.12 -1.47 -8.69
N ASP A 15 7.83 -2.76 -8.68
CA ASP A 15 7.38 -3.50 -9.85
C ASP A 15 6.20 -4.40 -9.54
N VAL A 16 5.54 -4.85 -10.61
CA VAL A 16 4.32 -5.66 -10.52
C VAL A 16 4.60 -7.08 -10.03
N ALA A 17 5.79 -7.61 -10.25
CA ALA A 17 6.13 -8.96 -9.82
C ALA A 17 6.23 -9.00 -8.29
N GLY A 18 7.01 -8.10 -7.69
CA GLY A 18 7.09 -7.95 -6.24
C GLY A 18 5.74 -7.62 -5.61
N LEU A 19 4.89 -6.81 -6.27
CA LEU A 19 3.55 -6.53 -5.76
C LEU A 19 2.67 -7.79 -5.72
N ARG A 20 2.80 -8.66 -6.74
CA ARG A 20 2.05 -9.92 -6.79
C ARG A 20 2.53 -10.90 -5.72
N GLU A 21 3.81 -10.93 -5.39
CA GLU A 21 4.35 -11.76 -4.31
C GLU A 21 3.72 -11.43 -2.96
N LEU A 22 3.35 -10.16 -2.71
CA LEU A 22 2.66 -9.75 -1.49
C LEU A 22 1.20 -10.23 -1.39
N THR A 23 0.59 -10.69 -2.49
CA THR A 23 -0.86 -10.96 -2.58
C THR A 23 -1.40 -11.82 -1.43
N PRO A 24 -0.78 -12.96 -1.03
CA PRO A 24 -1.32 -13.78 0.05
C PRO A 24 -1.35 -13.03 1.39
N ALA A 25 -0.22 -12.45 1.80
CA ALA A 25 -0.09 -11.75 3.08
C ALA A 25 -0.89 -10.44 3.12
N TRP A 26 -0.94 -9.73 2.00
CA TRP A 26 -1.76 -8.54 1.84
C TRP A 26 -3.26 -8.85 1.98
N ARG A 27 -3.74 -9.95 1.40
CA ARG A 27 -5.15 -10.37 1.55
C ARG A 27 -5.51 -10.58 3.01
N GLU A 28 -4.66 -11.29 3.76
CA GLU A 28 -4.85 -11.51 5.20
C GLU A 28 -4.92 -10.18 5.95
N LEU A 29 -3.97 -9.27 5.69
CA LEU A 29 -3.93 -7.94 6.29
C LEU A 29 -5.19 -7.11 5.98
N ALA A 30 -5.68 -7.15 4.74
CA ALA A 30 -6.88 -6.44 4.31
C ALA A 30 -8.15 -7.00 4.97
N THR A 31 -8.23 -8.32 5.17
CA THR A 31 -9.38 -8.95 5.86
C THR A 31 -9.43 -8.64 7.35
N GLY A 32 -8.27 -8.47 8.00
CA GLY A 32 -8.19 -8.12 9.43
C GLY A 32 -8.69 -6.70 9.75
N GLY A 33 -8.72 -5.79 8.76
CA GLY A 33 -9.06 -4.38 8.93
C GLY A 33 -10.55 -4.03 8.85
N GLY A 34 -11.47 -5.00 8.86
CA GLY A 34 -12.93 -4.77 8.84
C GLY A 34 -13.52 -4.44 7.47
N ALA A 35 -14.62 -3.66 7.43
CA ALA A 35 -15.37 -3.35 6.21
C ALA A 35 -14.47 -2.71 5.12
N GLY A 36 -14.74 -3.03 3.85
CA GLY A 36 -13.93 -2.53 2.72
C GLY A 36 -12.67 -3.34 2.41
N ALA A 37 -12.54 -4.56 2.97
CA ALA A 37 -11.45 -5.49 2.66
C ALA A 37 -11.26 -5.72 1.15
N LEU A 38 -12.36 -5.78 0.37
CA LEU A 38 -12.30 -5.94 -1.08
C LEU A 38 -11.54 -4.79 -1.76
N PHE A 39 -11.91 -3.53 -1.46
CA PHE A 39 -11.33 -2.35 -2.14
C PHE A 39 -9.89 -2.08 -1.73
N ARG A 40 -9.51 -2.56 -0.56
CA ARG A 40 -8.15 -2.45 -0.01
C ARG A 40 -7.27 -3.65 -0.35
N GLY A 41 -7.86 -4.73 -0.86
CA GLY A 41 -7.20 -5.99 -1.15
C GLY A 41 -6.61 -6.07 -2.57
N PRO A 42 -5.80 -7.10 -2.82
CA PRO A 42 -5.18 -7.33 -4.13
C PRO A 42 -6.21 -7.52 -5.25
N GLU A 43 -7.39 -8.05 -4.93
CA GLU A 43 -8.47 -8.34 -5.89
C GLU A 43 -8.98 -7.09 -6.59
N TRP A 44 -8.98 -5.94 -5.90
CA TRP A 44 -9.39 -4.67 -6.47
C TRP A 44 -8.22 -3.87 -7.02
N ILE A 45 -7.14 -3.81 -6.24
CA ILE A 45 -6.03 -2.90 -6.53
C ILE A 45 -5.16 -3.40 -7.69
N LEU A 46 -4.94 -4.71 -7.85
CA LEU A 46 -4.13 -5.22 -8.97
C LEU A 46 -4.80 -4.97 -10.34
N PRO A 47 -6.11 -5.27 -10.54
CA PRO A 47 -6.80 -4.91 -11.77
C PRO A 47 -6.84 -3.40 -12.00
N TRP A 48 -7.09 -2.62 -10.94
CA TRP A 48 -7.07 -1.16 -11.04
C TRP A 48 -5.70 -0.65 -11.51
N TRP A 49 -4.61 -1.15 -10.94
CA TRP A 49 -3.26 -0.76 -11.34
C TRP A 49 -2.98 -1.08 -12.80
N GLN A 50 -3.36 -2.29 -13.26
CA GLN A 50 -3.25 -2.66 -14.67
C GLN A 50 -4.03 -1.73 -15.60
N ALA A 51 -5.23 -1.31 -15.21
CA ALA A 51 -6.07 -0.45 -16.04
C ALA A 51 -5.58 1.00 -16.11
N TYR A 52 -5.03 1.55 -15.02
CA TYR A 52 -4.79 2.99 -14.90
C TYR A 52 -3.33 3.43 -14.96
N ARG A 53 -2.34 2.57 -14.67
CA ARG A 53 -0.94 3.01 -14.51
C ARG A 53 -0.40 3.80 -15.72
N GLU A 54 -0.75 3.37 -16.94
CA GLU A 54 -0.23 3.96 -18.18
C GLU A 54 -0.91 5.30 -18.47
N ILE A 55 -2.23 5.37 -18.25
CA ILE A 55 -3.04 6.60 -18.38
C ILE A 55 -2.54 7.68 -17.41
N LEU A 56 -2.14 7.26 -16.20
CA LEU A 56 -1.67 8.16 -15.15
C LEU A 56 -0.18 8.53 -15.27
N GLY A 57 0.59 7.87 -16.15
CA GLY A 57 2.05 7.97 -16.15
C GLY A 57 2.64 7.65 -14.78
N ALA A 58 2.11 6.63 -14.12
CA ALA A 58 2.39 6.30 -12.73
C ALA A 58 3.41 5.17 -12.58
N GLU A 59 4.24 5.29 -11.54
CA GLU A 59 5.23 4.30 -11.13
C GLU A 59 4.85 3.70 -9.78
N LEU A 60 5.05 2.39 -9.61
CA LEU A 60 4.69 1.72 -8.37
C LEU A 60 5.63 2.15 -7.23
N HIS A 61 5.08 2.34 -6.03
CA HIS A 61 5.84 2.73 -4.84
C HIS A 61 5.24 2.15 -3.55
N VAL A 62 4.93 0.86 -3.54
CA VAL A 62 4.27 0.24 -2.38
C VAL A 62 5.28 0.04 -1.26
N MET A 63 4.95 0.48 -0.05
CA MET A 63 5.78 0.20 1.13
C MET A 63 5.23 -1.02 1.86
N ALA A 64 6.10 -1.97 2.18
CA ALA A 64 5.78 -3.18 2.93
C ALA A 64 6.62 -3.22 4.20
N GLY A 65 5.96 -3.34 5.35
CA GLY A 65 6.61 -3.47 6.66
C GLY A 65 6.45 -4.88 7.21
N TRP A 66 7.56 -5.46 7.66
CA TRP A 66 7.68 -6.84 8.07
C TRP A 66 8.15 -6.95 9.51
N ALA A 67 7.56 -7.85 10.29
CA ALA A 67 8.03 -8.22 11.61
C ALA A 67 8.07 -9.75 11.73
N ASP A 68 9.24 -10.30 12.08
CA ASP A 68 9.47 -11.74 12.21
C ASP A 68 8.98 -12.57 10.99
N GLY A 69 9.14 -12.01 9.78
CA GLY A 69 8.75 -12.65 8.52
C GLY A 69 7.28 -12.49 8.14
N GLU A 70 6.47 -11.81 8.96
CA GLU A 70 5.07 -11.52 8.69
C GLU A 70 4.89 -10.09 8.15
N LEU A 71 4.03 -9.91 7.15
CA LEU A 71 3.63 -8.59 6.67
C LEU A 71 2.68 -7.94 7.69
N VAL A 72 3.15 -6.92 8.39
CA VAL A 72 2.39 -6.25 9.46
C VAL A 72 1.84 -4.90 9.06
N CYS A 73 2.40 -4.27 8.02
CA CYS A 73 1.79 -3.09 7.44
C CYS A 73 2.09 -2.96 5.94
N LEU A 74 1.17 -2.34 5.21
CA LEU A 74 1.27 -2.11 3.77
C LEU A 74 0.71 -0.72 3.44
N ALA A 75 1.49 0.09 2.73
CA ALA A 75 1.03 1.33 2.13
C ALA A 75 0.93 1.15 0.60
N PRO A 76 -0.26 0.94 0.03
CA PRO A 76 -0.45 0.72 -1.40
C PRO A 76 -0.36 2.06 -2.14
N LEU A 77 0.84 2.44 -2.59
CA LEU A 77 1.12 3.76 -3.15
C LEU A 77 1.68 3.69 -4.58
N TYR A 78 1.52 4.78 -5.30
CA TYR A 78 2.18 5.06 -6.57
C TYR A 78 2.69 6.50 -6.61
N VAL A 79 3.69 6.75 -7.45
CA VAL A 79 4.20 8.08 -7.74
C VAL A 79 3.79 8.48 -9.15
N ARG A 80 3.40 9.74 -9.34
CA ARG A 80 3.28 10.34 -10.68
C ARG A 80 3.70 11.79 -10.68
N THR A 81 3.90 12.35 -11.87
CA THR A 81 4.04 13.81 -12.03
C THR A 81 2.66 14.43 -12.18
N ASN A 82 2.31 15.39 -11.32
CA ASN A 82 1.01 16.05 -11.37
C ASN A 82 0.87 16.82 -12.70
N PRO A 83 -0.08 16.45 -13.57
CA PRO A 83 -0.20 17.09 -14.88
C PRO A 83 -0.74 18.52 -14.80
N ARG A 84 -1.45 18.87 -13.72
CA ARG A 84 -2.12 20.17 -13.53
C ARG A 84 -1.30 21.19 -12.74
N ALA A 85 -0.23 20.78 -12.06
CA ALA A 85 0.61 21.68 -11.28
C ALA A 85 1.59 22.48 -12.16
N LEU A 86 1.76 23.77 -11.83
CA LEU A 86 2.86 24.62 -12.30
C LEU A 86 3.58 25.24 -11.07
N PRO A 87 4.88 24.91 -10.83
CA PRO A 87 5.74 24.01 -11.60
C PRO A 87 5.30 22.53 -11.51
N LYS A 88 5.84 21.68 -12.38
CA LYS A 88 5.60 20.22 -12.33
C LYS A 88 6.14 19.67 -11.01
N VAL A 89 5.29 18.96 -10.27
CA VAL A 89 5.64 18.32 -9.00
C VAL A 89 5.38 16.82 -9.06
N ARG A 90 6.20 16.04 -8.35
CA ARG A 90 5.94 14.62 -8.12
C ARG A 90 5.03 14.48 -6.92
N GLU A 91 4.01 13.65 -7.03
CA GLU A 91 3.08 13.35 -5.96
C GLU A 91 3.04 11.85 -5.67
N LEU A 92 2.91 11.52 -4.40
CA LEU A 92 2.65 10.17 -3.90
C LEU A 92 1.15 10.05 -3.64
N ARG A 93 0.51 9.03 -4.20
CA ARG A 93 -0.94 8.80 -4.07
C ARG A 93 -1.22 7.33 -3.77
N MET A 94 -2.41 7.06 -3.22
CA MET A 94 -2.86 5.70 -2.96
C MET A 94 -3.27 5.00 -4.26
N LEU A 95 -2.91 3.73 -4.41
CA LEU A 95 -3.48 2.89 -5.45
C LEU A 95 -5.01 2.84 -5.27
N GLY A 96 -5.76 2.86 -6.38
CA GLY A 96 -7.22 3.02 -6.34
C GLY A 96 -7.70 4.47 -6.49
N ASP A 97 -6.80 5.45 -6.35
CA ASP A 97 -7.12 6.88 -6.36
C ASP A 97 -6.99 7.50 -7.77
N ALA A 98 -8.01 7.32 -8.61
CA ALA A 98 -8.13 7.96 -9.93
C ALA A 98 -9.52 8.54 -10.26
N GLY A 99 -10.44 8.63 -9.29
CA GLY A 99 -11.80 9.12 -9.49
C GLY A 99 -12.23 10.19 -8.48
N PRO A 100 -13.41 10.83 -8.66
CA PRO A 100 -13.93 11.85 -7.73
C PRO A 100 -14.35 11.27 -6.37
N LEU A 101 -14.57 9.96 -6.29
CA LEU A 101 -14.97 9.23 -5.09
C LEU A 101 -14.26 7.87 -5.06
N PRO A 102 -12.96 7.83 -4.72
CA PRO A 102 -12.29 6.55 -4.54
C PRO A 102 -13.02 5.75 -3.43
N PRO A 103 -13.16 4.42 -3.59
CA PRO A 103 -13.66 3.58 -2.50
C PRO A 103 -12.69 3.63 -1.31
N ALA A 104 -12.99 2.97 -0.19
CA ALA A 104 -12.10 2.98 0.98
C ALA A 104 -10.65 2.62 0.60
N LEU A 105 -9.75 3.60 0.66
CA LEU A 105 -8.30 3.46 0.49
C LEU A 105 -7.64 3.83 1.82
N ASP A 106 -6.70 3.02 2.27
CA ASP A 106 -6.01 3.28 3.53
C ASP A 106 -4.65 2.57 3.57
N PHE A 107 -3.83 2.95 4.55
CA PHE A 107 -2.76 2.09 5.00
C PHE A 107 -3.34 0.88 5.72
N LEU A 108 -2.79 -0.28 5.43
CA LEU A 108 -3.15 -1.50 6.11
C LEU A 108 -2.14 -1.72 7.22
N VAL A 109 -2.63 -1.86 8.45
CA VAL A 109 -1.80 -2.12 9.61
C VAL A 109 -2.46 -3.21 10.43
N LYS A 110 -1.67 -4.21 10.81
CA LYS A 110 -2.12 -5.30 11.68
C LYS A 110 -2.37 -4.72 13.08
N PRO A 111 -3.46 -5.11 13.76
CA PRO A 111 -3.71 -4.66 15.12
C PRO A 111 -2.53 -4.91 16.07
N GLY A 112 -2.14 -3.90 16.84
CA GLY A 112 -0.95 -3.92 17.71
C GLY A 112 0.35 -3.44 17.06
N PHE A 113 0.32 -3.01 15.80
CA PHE A 113 1.44 -2.43 15.06
C PHE A 113 1.21 -0.96 14.66
N GLU A 114 0.15 -0.32 15.12
CA GLU A 114 -0.25 1.05 14.74
C GLU A 114 0.87 2.07 14.99
N ASP A 115 1.46 2.05 16.19
CA ASP A 115 2.57 2.96 16.55
C ASP A 115 3.91 2.56 15.90
N LYS A 116 4.04 1.30 15.48
CA LYS A 116 5.28 0.74 14.91
C LYS A 116 5.35 0.87 13.40
N ALA A 117 4.20 0.98 12.73
CA ALA A 117 4.11 1.18 11.29
C ALA A 117 4.67 2.55 10.83
N GLY A 118 4.95 3.47 11.77
CA GLY A 118 5.55 4.79 11.50
C GLY A 118 6.76 5.14 12.38
N ALA A 119 7.21 4.25 13.27
CA ALA A 119 8.36 4.49 14.13
C ALA A 119 9.62 3.89 13.49
N GLN A 120 10.59 4.75 13.15
CA GLN A 120 11.95 4.36 12.79
C GLN A 120 12.79 4.08 14.05
#